data_AF-A0A927WXX0-F1
#
_entry.id   AF-A0A927WXX0-F1
#
_cell.length_a   1.000
_cell.length_b   1.000
_cell.length_c   1.000
_cell.angle_alpha   90.00
_cell.angle_beta   90.00
_cell.angle_gamma   90.00
#
_symmetry.space_group_name_H-M   'P 1'
#
loop_
_entity.id
_entity.type
_entity.pdbx_description
1 polymer ?
#
loop_
_entity_poly.entity_id
_entity_poly.type
_entity_poly.pdbx_seq_one_letter_code
_entity_poly.pdbx_strand_id
1 'polypeptide(L)'
;MANEKFGSGVLGNTPPTNTFSKKNKLSNPFEISEKVFVCIDYLKFMIPYTDENLYRVLDMLKVEYDSYLLTEGHYDGMFRYLRRYGDLIVKLPGEKADIDDVFDNTCFCIEMTGQACRSYEDRGGYWDTLIFYLDSLNGECVRIDTPFDIHDKDILEFEEFYKMISKGWFQKTFRSIRINGDPEFITTLDFSKDFTLYLGKRGSDRFMRVYNKMAERIANGYEVFDEYWIRYEYSMAHDKSKIFVKNLVKQGFNNFGKLVSEAILDFLDFRVPTIDGIPTKDNNKARWDRWDKWINILNVTSKLKLTNENNVETNITRQKIWFDRSMAGLILGFYLTADSEQEFLNLMYNFMYKHITNKKLDPVKFERVQCDRVKHGKCRIDRTEFLNKLDGITKMLGPHKTFENDVLMYYMGILFRNGFTVRDILTEEEYQANEESFLKEMEDIFGDILVVEE
;
A
#
# COMPACT_ATOMS: atom_id res chain seq x y z
N MET A 1 -51.60 -53.96 -48.55
CA MET A 1 -51.98 -52.65 -49.10
C MET A 1 -51.96 -51.68 -47.93
N ALA A 2 -50.82 -51.07 -47.64
CA ALA A 2 -50.37 -49.76 -48.16
C ALA A 2 -50.93 -48.58 -47.36
N ASN A 3 -50.00 -47.85 -46.70
CA ASN A 3 -49.97 -46.40 -46.42
C ASN A 3 -51.08 -45.78 -45.55
N GLU A 4 -50.87 -44.77 -44.69
CA GLU A 4 -49.76 -43.84 -44.44
C GLU A 4 -50.07 -43.05 -43.14
N LYS A 5 -49.01 -42.58 -42.43
CA LYS A 5 -48.82 -41.30 -41.68
C LYS A 5 -49.89 -40.78 -40.68
N PHE A 6 -49.60 -39.98 -39.65
CA PHE A 6 -48.49 -39.65 -38.71
C PHE A 6 -49.07 -38.54 -37.80
N GLY A 7 -48.65 -38.41 -36.53
CA GLY A 7 -48.90 -37.20 -35.70
C GLY A 7 -49.52 -37.49 -34.33
N SER A 8 -48.76 -37.94 -33.32
CA SER A 8 -48.01 -37.16 -32.31
C SER A 8 -48.89 -36.39 -31.30
N GLY A 9 -49.19 -37.04 -30.16
CA GLY A 9 -49.74 -36.43 -28.95
C GLY A 9 -48.68 -36.37 -27.84
N VAL A 10 -48.49 -35.17 -27.29
CA VAL A 10 -47.57 -34.85 -26.19
C VAL A 10 -48.30 -35.05 -24.86
N LEU A 11 -47.73 -35.83 -23.94
CA LEU A 11 -48.14 -35.87 -22.53
C LEU A 11 -46.97 -35.36 -21.67
N GLY A 12 -47.23 -34.25 -20.98
CA GLY A 12 -46.27 -33.58 -20.10
C GLY A 12 -46.06 -34.33 -18.78
N ASN A 13 -44.80 -34.64 -18.49
CA ASN A 13 -44.34 -35.09 -17.18
C ASN A 13 -43.69 -33.90 -16.47
N THR A 14 -44.31 -33.42 -15.39
CA THR A 14 -43.71 -32.48 -14.45
C THR A 14 -42.85 -33.26 -13.43
N PRO A 15 -41.54 -32.98 -13.31
CA PRO A 15 -40.73 -33.49 -12.21
C PRO A 15 -40.83 -32.55 -10.98
N PRO A 16 -40.57 -33.07 -9.76
CA PRO A 16 -40.80 -32.37 -8.51
C PRO A 16 -39.82 -31.21 -8.31
N THR A 17 -40.34 -30.05 -7.93
CA THR A 17 -39.54 -28.89 -7.53
C THR A 17 -38.95 -29.10 -6.14
N ASN A 18 -37.67 -29.47 -6.12
CA ASN A 18 -36.82 -29.46 -4.94
C ASN A 18 -36.73 -28.04 -4.36
N THR A 19 -37.28 -27.86 -3.16
CA THR A 19 -37.03 -26.70 -2.29
C THR A 19 -35.62 -26.77 -1.71
N PHE A 20 -34.63 -26.23 -2.43
CA PHE A 20 -33.36 -25.77 -1.88
C PHE A 20 -32.83 -24.63 -2.76
N SER A 21 -33.21 -23.39 -2.45
CA SER A 21 -32.52 -22.22 -2.98
C SER A 21 -32.36 -21.15 -1.90
N LYS A 22 -31.40 -21.36 -1.00
CA LYS A 22 -30.60 -20.22 -0.52
C LYS A 22 -29.50 -20.03 -1.57
N LYS A 23 -29.81 -19.22 -2.59
CA LYS A 23 -28.77 -18.67 -3.47
C LYS A 23 -27.83 -17.86 -2.58
N ASN A 24 -26.57 -18.30 -2.45
CA ASN A 24 -25.50 -17.40 -2.08
C ASN A 24 -25.52 -16.27 -3.11
N LYS A 25 -25.90 -15.06 -2.68
CA LYS A 25 -25.63 -13.83 -3.43
C LYS A 25 -24.11 -13.66 -3.44
N LEU A 26 -23.43 -14.30 -4.38
CA LEU A 26 -22.10 -13.84 -4.77
C LEU A 26 -22.31 -12.49 -5.45
N SER A 27 -21.66 -11.47 -4.89
CA SER A 27 -21.67 -10.08 -5.32
C SER A 27 -21.34 -9.95 -6.81
N ASN A 28 -21.84 -8.88 -7.43
CA ASN A 28 -21.59 -8.57 -8.83
C ASN A 28 -20.06 -8.48 -9.06
N PRO A 29 -19.48 -9.08 -10.13
CA PRO A 29 -18.04 -8.97 -10.42
C PRO A 29 -17.48 -7.54 -10.41
N PHE A 30 -18.34 -6.53 -10.60
CA PHE A 30 -18.00 -5.11 -10.47
C PHE A 30 -17.75 -4.69 -9.00
N GLU A 31 -18.57 -5.16 -8.05
CA GLU A 31 -18.43 -4.86 -6.61
C GLU A 31 -17.18 -5.50 -6.00
N ILE A 32 -16.79 -6.69 -6.48
CA ILE A 32 -15.58 -7.39 -6.02
C ILE A 32 -14.31 -6.61 -6.40
N SER A 33 -14.33 -5.89 -7.54
CA SER A 33 -13.15 -5.17 -8.03
C SER A 33 -12.73 -3.98 -7.17
N GLU A 34 -13.62 -3.43 -6.34
CA GLU A 34 -13.31 -2.34 -5.40
C GLU A 34 -12.76 -2.83 -4.06
N LYS A 35 -12.72 -4.15 -3.86
CA LYS A 35 -12.35 -4.82 -2.60
C LYS A 35 -11.14 -5.75 -2.76
N VAL A 36 -10.60 -5.84 -3.98
CA VAL A 36 -9.39 -6.60 -4.29
C VAL A 36 -8.41 -5.68 -4.99
N PHE A 37 -7.17 -5.66 -4.50
CA PHE A 37 -6.10 -4.80 -5.03
C PHE A 37 -4.88 -5.61 -5.39
N VAL A 38 -4.08 -5.12 -6.35
CA VAL A 38 -2.78 -5.69 -6.71
C VAL A 38 -1.74 -4.59 -6.81
N CYS A 39 -0.59 -4.79 -6.18
CA CYS A 39 0.50 -3.82 -6.18
C CYS A 39 1.86 -4.50 -6.40
N ILE A 40 2.90 -3.68 -6.46
CA ILE A 40 4.29 -4.12 -6.28
C ILE A 40 4.66 -3.80 -4.83
N ASP A 41 5.13 -4.79 -4.09
CA ASP A 41 5.45 -4.68 -2.65
C ASP A 41 6.90 -5.05 -2.34
N TYR A 42 7.66 -5.43 -3.35
CA TYR A 42 9.11 -5.52 -3.30
C TYR A 42 9.66 -5.51 -4.72
N LEU A 43 10.78 -4.82 -4.95
CA LEU A 43 11.47 -4.81 -6.23
C LEU A 43 12.99 -4.84 -6.01
N LYS A 44 13.68 -5.77 -6.65
CA LYS A 44 15.15 -5.83 -6.64
C LYS A 44 15.68 -6.02 -8.05
N PHE A 45 16.55 -5.13 -8.48
CA PHE A 45 17.15 -5.12 -9.81
C PHE A 45 18.66 -5.00 -9.74
N MET A 46 19.32 -5.72 -10.65
CA MET A 46 20.74 -5.65 -10.93
C MET A 46 20.94 -4.89 -12.23
N ILE A 47 21.78 -3.85 -12.22
CA ILE A 47 21.90 -2.91 -13.36
C ILE A 47 23.39 -2.73 -13.67
N PRO A 48 23.81 -2.73 -14.95
CA PRO A 48 25.19 -2.44 -15.31
C PRO A 48 25.68 -1.12 -14.72
N TYR A 49 26.84 -1.17 -14.06
CA TYR A 49 27.40 -0.04 -13.32
C TYR A 49 28.12 0.92 -14.26
N THR A 50 27.54 2.11 -14.36
CA THR A 50 28.20 3.35 -14.78
C THR A 50 27.63 4.44 -13.88
N ASP A 51 28.40 5.51 -13.64
CA ASP A 51 27.89 6.65 -12.87
C ASP A 51 26.65 7.26 -13.55
N GLU A 52 26.64 7.31 -14.89
CA GLU A 52 25.48 7.76 -15.68
C GLU A 52 24.23 6.91 -15.40
N ASN A 53 24.35 5.57 -15.42
CA ASN A 53 23.22 4.68 -15.13
C ASN A 53 22.74 4.84 -13.69
N LEU A 54 23.67 4.94 -12.74
CA LEU A 54 23.33 5.15 -11.33
C LEU A 54 22.52 6.44 -11.15
N TYR A 55 23.02 7.58 -11.61
CA TYR A 55 22.35 8.86 -11.45
C TYR A 55 21.00 8.89 -12.17
N ARG A 56 20.91 8.37 -13.40
CA ARG A 56 19.62 8.31 -14.11
C ARG A 56 18.59 7.42 -13.43
N VAL A 57 19.02 6.31 -12.81
CA VAL A 57 18.12 5.45 -12.04
C VAL A 57 17.66 6.18 -10.77
N LEU A 58 18.54 6.92 -10.09
CA LEU A 58 18.16 7.73 -8.95
C LEU A 58 17.18 8.86 -9.34
N ASP A 59 17.38 9.52 -10.49
CA ASP A 59 16.44 10.49 -11.09
C ASP A 59 15.05 9.86 -11.27
N MET A 60 15.01 8.67 -11.88
CA MET A 60 13.77 7.93 -12.12
C MET A 60 13.08 7.52 -10.82
N LEU A 61 13.85 7.20 -9.78
CA LEU A 61 13.36 6.90 -8.43
C LEU A 61 13.00 8.15 -7.61
N LYS A 62 13.28 9.34 -8.16
CA LYS A 62 12.98 10.66 -7.62
C LYS A 62 13.57 10.87 -6.23
N VAL A 63 14.78 10.39 -6.00
CA VAL A 63 15.50 10.56 -4.73
C VAL A 63 16.57 11.64 -4.87
N GLU A 64 16.82 12.36 -3.78
CA GLU A 64 17.89 13.37 -3.73
C GLU A 64 19.26 12.70 -3.61
N TYR A 65 20.19 13.06 -4.48
CA TYR A 65 21.46 12.34 -4.64
C TYR A 65 22.44 12.55 -3.51
N ASP A 66 22.41 13.72 -2.89
CA ASP A 66 23.39 14.12 -1.89
C ASP A 66 22.97 13.70 -0.48
N SER A 67 21.73 13.24 -0.31
CA SER A 67 21.17 12.84 0.98
C SER A 67 21.06 11.31 1.08
N TYR A 68 22.19 10.65 1.37
CA TYR A 68 22.22 9.22 1.70
C TYR A 68 23.03 8.88 2.95
N LEU A 69 22.64 7.77 3.59
CA LEU A 69 23.48 7.09 4.58
C LEU A 69 24.35 6.06 3.87
N LEU A 70 25.66 6.16 4.04
CA LEU A 70 26.62 5.19 3.52
C LEU A 70 26.97 4.15 4.60
N THR A 71 26.99 2.88 4.21
CA THR A 71 27.52 1.81 5.03
C THR A 71 28.45 0.94 4.19
N GLU A 72 29.59 0.58 4.74
CA GLU A 72 30.54 -0.34 4.12
C GLU A 72 30.40 -1.73 4.76
N GLY A 73 30.47 -2.78 3.95
CA GLY A 73 30.33 -4.16 4.39
C GLY A 73 30.35 -5.14 3.23
N HIS A 74 30.01 -6.40 3.47
CA HIS A 74 29.78 -7.38 2.41
C HIS A 74 28.29 -7.67 2.31
N TYR A 75 27.66 -7.25 1.21
CA TYR A 75 26.22 -7.41 0.99
C TYR A 75 25.94 -8.34 -0.18
N ASP A 76 25.04 -9.28 0.02
CA ASP A 76 24.67 -10.33 -0.95
C ASP A 76 25.87 -11.08 -1.53
N GLY A 77 26.97 -11.13 -0.77
CA GLY A 77 28.24 -11.73 -1.18
C GLY A 77 29.05 -10.89 -2.17
N MET A 78 28.49 -9.88 -2.84
CA MET A 78 29.13 -9.22 -3.99
C MET A 78 29.33 -7.71 -3.90
N PHE A 79 28.63 -7.02 -3.00
CA PHE A 79 28.70 -5.57 -2.89
C PHE A 79 29.49 -5.12 -1.68
N ARG A 80 30.20 -4.00 -1.84
CA ARG A 80 31.02 -3.41 -0.78
C ARG A 80 30.33 -2.26 -0.06
N TYR A 81 29.56 -1.46 -0.80
CA TYR A 81 28.93 -0.27 -0.26
C TYR A 81 27.42 -0.35 -0.36
N LEU A 82 26.74 0.21 0.63
CA LEU A 82 25.30 0.34 0.69
C LEU A 82 24.96 1.80 0.94
N ARG A 83 24.27 2.44 -0.01
CA ARG A 83 23.66 3.77 0.15
C ARG A 83 22.18 3.62 0.47
N ARG A 84 21.70 4.27 1.52
CA ARG A 84 20.27 4.37 1.85
C ARG A 84 19.74 5.76 1.56
N TYR A 85 18.73 5.84 0.72
CA TYR A 85 17.97 7.06 0.42
C TYR A 85 16.58 6.91 1.06
N GLY A 86 16.51 7.15 2.37
CA GLY A 86 15.36 6.74 3.17
C GLY A 86 15.20 5.21 3.17
N ASP A 87 14.05 4.73 2.65
CA ASP A 87 13.74 3.29 2.56
C ASP A 87 14.40 2.59 1.35
N LEU A 88 14.84 3.35 0.35
CA LEU A 88 15.52 2.81 -0.83
C LEU A 88 16.93 2.38 -0.48
N ILE A 89 17.31 1.18 -0.88
CA ILE A 89 18.66 0.64 -0.73
C ILE A 89 19.32 0.56 -2.09
N VAL A 90 20.53 1.10 -2.22
CA VAL A 90 21.40 0.96 -3.39
C VAL A 90 22.71 0.31 -2.97
N LYS A 91 23.04 -0.84 -3.54
CA LYS A 91 24.28 -1.57 -3.25
C LYS A 91 25.24 -1.39 -4.41
N LEU A 92 26.46 -0.97 -4.12
CA LEU A 92 27.49 -0.63 -5.10
C LEU A 92 28.67 -1.60 -5.00
N PRO A 93 29.37 -1.86 -6.12
CA PRO A 93 30.59 -2.65 -6.11
C PRO A 93 31.70 -1.92 -5.33
N GLY A 94 32.67 -2.67 -4.82
CA GLY A 94 33.88 -2.11 -4.22
C GLY A 94 34.91 -1.71 -5.27
N GLU A 95 35.92 -0.94 -4.89
CA GLU A 95 37.16 -0.92 -5.70
C GLU A 95 37.78 -2.32 -5.64
N LYS A 96 38.39 -2.78 -6.76
CA LYS A 96 39.07 -4.09 -6.82
C LYS A 96 40.05 -4.21 -5.66
N ALA A 97 39.70 -4.96 -4.63
CA ALA A 97 40.64 -5.38 -3.60
C ALA A 97 41.26 -6.72 -4.06
N ASP A 98 42.58 -6.82 -3.97
CA ASP A 98 43.45 -7.94 -4.34
C ASP A 98 43.10 -9.26 -3.63
N ILE A 99 41.98 -9.87 -3.99
CA ILE A 99 41.61 -11.22 -3.62
C ILE A 99 41.08 -11.88 -4.90
N ASP A 100 41.51 -13.11 -5.16
CA ASP A 100 41.17 -13.96 -6.32
C ASP A 100 39.66 -14.22 -6.53
N ASP A 101 38.78 -13.48 -5.85
CA ASP A 101 37.35 -13.48 -6.09
C ASP A 101 37.01 -12.45 -7.18
N VAL A 102 36.58 -13.00 -8.31
CA VAL A 102 35.97 -12.33 -9.46
C VAL A 102 34.62 -11.71 -9.05
N PHE A 103 34.62 -10.74 -8.13
CA PHE A 103 33.46 -9.91 -7.90
C PHE A 103 33.41 -8.87 -9.00
N ASP A 104 32.57 -9.17 -9.98
CA ASP A 104 32.43 -8.37 -11.18
C ASP A 104 31.91 -6.98 -10.81
N ASN A 105 32.80 -5.98 -10.84
CA ASN A 105 32.50 -4.56 -10.62
C ASN A 105 31.58 -3.96 -11.71
N THR A 106 30.83 -4.79 -12.41
CA THR A 106 30.08 -4.47 -13.62
C THR A 106 28.66 -4.07 -13.34
N CYS A 107 28.18 -4.16 -12.09
CA CYS A 107 26.79 -3.89 -11.77
C CYS A 107 26.58 -3.30 -10.36
N PHE A 108 25.47 -2.58 -10.20
CA PHE A 108 24.92 -2.15 -8.91
C PHE A 108 23.52 -2.75 -8.71
N CYS A 109 23.06 -2.81 -7.46
CA CYS A 109 21.72 -3.28 -7.13
C CYS A 109 20.87 -2.13 -6.59
N ILE A 110 19.64 -2.03 -7.06
CA ILE A 110 18.58 -1.33 -6.34
C ILE A 110 17.70 -2.35 -5.62
N GLU A 111 17.35 -2.06 -4.37
CA GLU A 111 16.46 -2.87 -3.55
C GLU A 111 15.41 -1.97 -2.91
N MET A 112 14.15 -2.22 -3.28
CA MET A 112 12.97 -1.52 -2.81
C MET A 112 12.13 -2.49 -1.99
N THR A 113 12.09 -2.27 -0.67
CA THR A 113 11.13 -2.93 0.22
C THR A 113 9.71 -2.43 -0.04
N GLY A 114 8.68 -3.04 0.56
CA GLY A 114 7.30 -2.54 0.47
C GLY A 114 7.20 -1.06 0.83
N GLN A 115 7.85 -0.65 1.92
CA GLN A 115 7.91 0.75 2.29
C GLN A 115 8.61 1.62 1.23
N ALA A 116 9.71 1.16 0.63
CA ALA A 116 10.37 1.90 -0.46
C ALA A 116 9.51 1.98 -1.74
N CYS A 117 8.73 0.95 -2.05
CA CYS A 117 7.74 0.94 -3.14
C CYS A 117 6.68 2.02 -2.91
N ARG A 118 6.14 2.09 -1.69
CA ARG A 118 5.17 3.14 -1.29
C ARG A 118 5.80 4.53 -1.31
N SER A 119 7.03 4.69 -0.81
CA SER A 119 7.74 5.97 -0.83
C SER A 119 8.04 6.43 -2.27
N TYR A 120 8.35 5.51 -3.20
CA TYR A 120 8.52 5.81 -4.62
C TYR A 120 7.23 6.33 -5.26
N GLU A 121 6.11 5.65 -4.98
CA GLU A 121 4.79 6.07 -5.43
C GLU A 121 4.38 7.45 -4.89
N ASP A 122 4.67 7.75 -3.61
CA ASP A 122 4.40 9.05 -2.99
C ASP A 122 5.16 10.20 -3.65
N ARG A 123 6.38 9.93 -4.13
CA ARG A 123 7.17 10.89 -4.90
C ARG A 123 6.64 11.09 -6.33
N GLY A 124 5.53 10.45 -6.70
CA GLY A 124 4.94 10.51 -8.05
C GLY A 124 5.63 9.58 -9.04
N GLY A 125 6.20 8.48 -8.56
CA GLY A 125 6.79 7.44 -9.38
C GLY A 125 5.76 6.71 -10.26
N TYR A 126 6.19 6.32 -11.47
CA TYR A 126 5.41 5.54 -12.42
C TYR A 126 6.12 4.20 -12.69
N TRP A 127 5.51 3.11 -12.23
CA TRP A 127 6.11 1.76 -12.30
C TRP A 127 6.42 1.29 -13.71
N ASP A 128 5.57 1.61 -14.67
CA ASP A 128 5.77 1.28 -16.07
C ASP A 128 7.05 1.93 -16.59
N THR A 129 7.19 3.24 -16.37
CA THR A 129 8.35 4.03 -16.76
C THR A 129 9.63 3.51 -16.12
N LEU A 130 9.61 3.24 -14.80
CA LEU A 130 10.78 2.72 -14.10
C LEU A 130 11.18 1.34 -14.63
N ILE A 131 10.26 0.38 -14.70
CA ILE A 131 10.60 -0.99 -15.10
C ILE A 131 11.00 -1.05 -16.57
N PHE A 132 10.35 -0.30 -17.46
CA PHE A 132 10.80 -0.19 -18.86
C PHE A 132 12.21 0.37 -18.96
N TYR A 133 12.50 1.41 -18.17
CA TYR A 133 13.82 2.01 -18.16
C TYR A 133 14.89 1.04 -17.63
N LEU A 134 14.64 0.38 -16.51
CA LEU A 134 15.54 -0.64 -15.95
C LEU A 134 15.79 -1.78 -16.95
N ASP A 135 14.75 -2.26 -17.64
CA ASP A 135 14.88 -3.28 -18.68
C ASP A 135 15.74 -2.78 -19.87
N SER A 136 15.58 -1.51 -20.26
CA SER A 136 16.34 -0.88 -21.36
C SER A 136 17.84 -0.73 -21.06
N LEU A 137 18.22 -0.68 -19.77
CA LEU A 137 19.60 -0.69 -19.32
C LEU A 137 20.22 -2.10 -19.29
N ASN A 138 19.53 -3.10 -19.82
CA ASN A 138 19.84 -4.52 -19.60
C ASN A 138 19.84 -4.89 -18.11
N GLY A 139 18.99 -4.22 -17.32
CA GLY A 139 18.80 -4.53 -15.93
C GLY A 139 18.09 -5.86 -15.76
N GLU A 140 18.56 -6.66 -14.80
CA GLU A 140 17.96 -7.94 -14.46
C GLU A 140 17.14 -7.82 -13.19
N CYS A 141 15.84 -8.13 -13.28
CA CYS A 141 15.01 -8.32 -12.09
C CYS A 141 15.51 -9.56 -11.33
N VAL A 142 15.89 -9.37 -10.07
CA VAL A 142 16.31 -10.43 -9.15
C VAL A 142 15.15 -10.87 -8.27
N ARG A 143 14.26 -9.94 -7.91
CA ARG A 143 13.07 -10.25 -7.11
C ARG A 143 11.96 -9.24 -7.35
N ILE A 144 10.74 -9.74 -7.40
CA ILE A 144 9.53 -8.93 -7.37
C ILE A 144 8.48 -9.62 -6.52
N ASP A 145 7.84 -8.87 -5.63
CA ASP A 145 6.73 -9.38 -4.82
C ASP A 145 5.45 -8.65 -5.26
N THR A 146 4.43 -9.44 -5.58
CA THR A 146 3.16 -8.97 -6.13
C THR A 146 2.01 -9.48 -5.26
N PRO A 147 1.64 -8.78 -4.17
CA PRO A 147 0.49 -9.18 -3.38
C PRO A 147 -0.82 -8.93 -4.12
N PHE A 148 -1.81 -9.72 -3.76
CA PHE A 148 -3.20 -9.31 -3.89
C PHE A 148 -3.84 -9.21 -2.51
N ASP A 149 -4.51 -8.09 -2.27
CA ASP A 149 -5.17 -7.78 -1.01
C ASP A 149 -6.67 -8.03 -1.13
N ILE A 150 -7.29 -8.61 -0.10
CA ILE A 150 -8.73 -8.79 -0.01
C ILE A 150 -9.24 -8.00 1.21
N HIS A 151 -10.10 -7.01 0.95
CA HIS A 151 -10.67 -6.11 1.96
C HIS A 151 -12.11 -6.47 2.36
N ASP A 152 -12.62 -7.61 1.88
CA ASP A 152 -13.98 -8.06 2.16
C ASP A 152 -13.99 -9.56 2.41
N LYS A 153 -14.45 -9.94 3.61
CA LYS A 153 -14.55 -11.33 4.05
C LYS A 153 -15.51 -12.15 3.19
N ASP A 154 -16.53 -11.54 2.60
CA ASP A 154 -17.53 -12.25 1.80
C ASP A 154 -16.95 -12.76 0.47
N ILE A 155 -15.81 -12.20 0.03
CA ILE A 155 -15.08 -12.64 -1.17
C ILE A 155 -14.34 -13.96 -0.89
N LEU A 156 -13.48 -13.95 0.14
CA LEU A 156 -12.74 -15.11 0.59
C LEU A 156 -12.30 -14.91 2.02
N GLU A 157 -12.83 -15.74 2.90
CA GLU A 157 -12.35 -15.78 4.26
C GLU A 157 -11.06 -16.60 4.34
N PHE A 158 -10.14 -16.17 5.20
CA PHE A 158 -8.92 -16.93 5.46
C PHE A 158 -9.24 -18.33 5.99
N GLU A 159 -10.30 -18.51 6.78
CA GLU A 159 -10.72 -19.83 7.26
C GLU A 159 -11.00 -20.79 6.11
N GLU A 160 -11.68 -20.33 5.07
CA GLU A 160 -11.99 -21.14 3.89
C GLU A 160 -10.72 -21.49 3.12
N PHE A 161 -9.82 -20.51 2.92
CA PHE A 161 -8.51 -20.75 2.32
C PHE A 161 -7.71 -21.79 3.12
N TYR A 162 -7.65 -21.63 4.45
CA TYR A 162 -6.93 -22.54 5.33
C TYR A 162 -7.54 -23.94 5.36
N LYS A 163 -8.88 -24.07 5.35
CA LYS A 163 -9.58 -25.35 5.21
C LYS A 163 -9.18 -26.08 3.93
N MET A 164 -9.01 -25.37 2.82
CA MET A 164 -8.54 -25.98 1.57
C MET A 164 -7.08 -26.44 1.67
N ILE A 165 -6.23 -25.66 2.34
CA ILE A 165 -4.84 -26.02 2.63
C ILE A 165 -4.74 -27.25 3.55
N SER A 166 -5.48 -27.28 4.66
CA SER A 166 -5.42 -28.36 5.65
C SER A 166 -5.95 -29.69 5.10
N LYS A 167 -6.96 -29.64 4.23
CA LYS A 167 -7.45 -30.83 3.51
C LYS A 167 -6.51 -31.32 2.41
N GLY A 168 -5.49 -30.53 2.04
CA GLY A 168 -4.63 -30.85 0.90
C GLY A 168 -5.36 -30.75 -0.44
N TRP A 169 -6.43 -29.98 -0.53
CA TRP A 169 -7.33 -29.90 -1.69
C TRP A 169 -6.81 -28.89 -2.71
N PHE A 170 -5.60 -29.14 -3.21
CA PHE A 170 -4.92 -28.30 -4.18
C PHE A 170 -3.86 -29.07 -4.97
N GLN A 171 -3.45 -28.48 -6.09
CA GLN A 171 -2.16 -28.71 -6.72
C GLN A 171 -1.21 -27.58 -6.36
N LYS A 172 0.09 -27.89 -6.28
CA LYS A 172 1.11 -26.94 -5.87
C LYS A 172 2.45 -27.22 -6.55
N THR A 173 3.28 -26.18 -6.67
CA THR A 173 4.67 -26.32 -7.11
C THR A 173 5.68 -26.11 -5.98
N PHE A 174 5.21 -25.86 -4.75
CA PHE A 174 6.03 -25.72 -3.55
C PHE A 174 6.02 -26.99 -2.68
N ARG A 175 7.01 -27.12 -1.78
CA ARG A 175 7.16 -28.32 -0.93
C ARG A 175 6.69 -28.12 0.51
N SER A 176 7.01 -26.98 1.12
CA SER A 176 6.74 -26.70 2.53
C SER A 176 5.50 -25.85 2.76
N ILE A 177 4.81 -26.09 3.87
CA ILE A 177 3.76 -25.22 4.42
C ILE A 177 4.15 -24.98 5.88
N ARG A 178 4.13 -23.73 6.33
CA ARG A 178 4.37 -23.35 7.74
C ARG A 178 3.37 -22.30 8.15
N ILE A 179 2.95 -22.31 9.41
CA ILE A 179 2.07 -21.31 9.98
C ILE A 179 2.78 -20.75 11.19
N ASN A 180 2.91 -19.43 11.24
CA ASN A 180 3.30 -18.69 12.41
C ASN A 180 2.06 -17.94 12.92
N GLY A 181 1.90 -17.85 14.23
CA GLY A 181 0.80 -17.14 14.87
C GLY A 181 0.71 -17.49 16.34
N ASP A 182 -0.16 -16.77 17.06
CA ASP A 182 -0.51 -17.08 18.45
C ASP A 182 -0.92 -18.57 18.58
N PRO A 183 -0.42 -19.34 19.56
CA PRO A 183 -0.92 -20.69 19.83
C PRO A 183 -2.45 -20.77 19.94
N GLU A 184 -3.10 -19.71 20.44
CA GLU A 184 -4.55 -19.61 20.48
C GLU A 184 -5.17 -19.50 19.07
N PHE A 185 -4.50 -18.87 18.10
CA PHE A 185 -4.96 -18.84 16.71
C PHE A 185 -5.06 -20.26 16.12
N ILE A 186 -4.07 -21.12 16.36
CA ILE A 186 -4.06 -22.50 15.82
C ILE A 186 -5.20 -23.33 16.42
N THR A 187 -5.54 -23.07 17.69
CA THR A 187 -6.54 -23.85 18.44
C THR A 187 -7.97 -23.33 18.25
N THR A 188 -8.15 -22.01 18.08
CA THR A 188 -9.46 -21.37 18.02
C THR A 188 -9.82 -20.81 16.64
N LEU A 189 -8.84 -20.72 15.73
CA LEU A 189 -8.99 -20.04 14.44
C LEU A 189 -9.53 -18.60 14.59
N ASP A 190 -9.11 -17.90 15.64
CA ASP A 190 -9.46 -16.49 15.85
C ASP A 190 -8.67 -15.57 14.91
N PHE A 191 -9.28 -15.24 13.76
CA PHE A 191 -8.66 -14.43 12.70
C PHE A 191 -8.51 -12.95 13.06
N SER A 192 -8.98 -12.49 14.23
CA SER A 192 -8.67 -11.15 14.75
C SER A 192 -7.21 -11.01 15.19
N LYS A 193 -6.50 -12.13 15.33
CA LYS A 193 -5.11 -12.20 15.81
C LYS A 193 -4.07 -12.20 14.70
N ASP A 194 -2.83 -11.92 15.07
CA ASP A 194 -1.68 -12.03 14.18
C ASP A 194 -1.45 -13.48 13.76
N PHE A 195 -1.55 -13.72 12.46
CA PHE A 195 -1.17 -14.99 11.83
C PHE A 195 -0.42 -14.73 10.53
N THR A 196 0.41 -15.70 10.15
CA THR A 196 1.06 -15.73 8.83
C THR A 196 1.24 -17.18 8.39
N LEU A 197 0.63 -17.52 7.26
CA LEU A 197 0.81 -18.77 6.54
C LEU A 197 1.88 -18.60 5.46
N TYR A 198 2.87 -19.49 5.46
CA TYR A 198 3.99 -19.54 4.56
C TYR A 198 3.83 -20.76 3.64
N LEU A 199 3.76 -20.53 2.33
CA LEU A 199 3.74 -21.58 1.30
C LEU A 199 5.06 -21.53 0.53
N GLY A 200 5.87 -22.58 0.61
CA GLY A 200 7.25 -22.60 0.09
C GLY A 200 8.29 -22.18 1.12
N LYS A 201 9.53 -21.93 0.66
CA LYS A 201 10.64 -21.45 1.49
C LYS A 201 10.97 -20.01 1.10
N ARG A 202 11.29 -19.15 2.06
CA ARG A 202 11.59 -17.73 1.80
C ARG A 202 12.72 -17.49 0.79
N GLY A 203 13.69 -18.40 0.70
CA GLY A 203 14.83 -18.32 -0.21
C GLY A 203 14.67 -19.07 -1.53
N SER A 204 13.48 -19.59 -1.87
CA SER A 204 13.25 -20.19 -3.19
C SER A 204 12.77 -19.16 -4.21
N ASP A 205 12.89 -19.49 -5.50
CA ASP A 205 12.43 -18.66 -6.64
C ASP A 205 10.96 -18.26 -6.57
N ARG A 206 10.16 -18.99 -5.80
CA ARG A 206 8.74 -18.73 -5.58
C ARG A 206 8.39 -19.01 -4.14
N PHE A 207 7.58 -18.13 -3.57
CA PHE A 207 7.15 -18.21 -2.19
C PHE A 207 5.90 -17.36 -2.00
N MET A 208 4.98 -17.79 -1.13
CA MET A 208 3.80 -16.99 -0.81
C MET A 208 3.61 -16.84 0.70
N ARG A 209 3.26 -15.63 1.13
CA ARG A 209 2.76 -15.31 2.47
C ARG A 209 1.29 -14.99 2.41
N VAL A 210 0.52 -15.55 3.33
CA VAL A 210 -0.87 -15.17 3.56
C VAL A 210 -1.01 -14.73 5.00
N TYR A 211 -1.35 -13.47 5.24
CA TYR A 211 -1.37 -12.91 6.60
C TYR A 211 -2.43 -11.84 6.78
N ASN A 212 -2.78 -11.59 8.04
CA ASN A 212 -3.65 -10.49 8.43
C ASN A 212 -2.87 -9.18 8.31
N LYS A 213 -3.11 -8.45 7.21
CA LYS A 213 -2.41 -7.21 6.90
C LYS A 213 -2.91 -6.06 7.77
N MET A 214 -4.19 -6.07 8.14
CA MET A 214 -4.75 -5.12 9.11
C MET A 214 -4.02 -5.24 10.46
N ALA A 215 -3.91 -6.45 11.01
CA ALA A 215 -3.23 -6.67 12.28
C ALA A 215 -1.75 -6.26 12.22
N GLU A 216 -1.04 -6.62 11.14
CA GLU A 216 0.35 -6.21 10.90
C GLU A 216 0.51 -4.68 10.86
N ARG A 217 -0.42 -3.99 10.17
CA ARG A 217 -0.41 -2.53 10.09
C ARG A 217 -0.67 -1.89 11.45
N ILE A 218 -1.66 -2.38 12.21
CA ILE A 218 -1.95 -1.90 13.57
C ILE A 218 -0.73 -2.10 14.48
N ALA A 219 -0.09 -3.27 14.42
CA ALA A 219 1.12 -3.59 15.20
C ALA A 219 2.29 -2.65 14.88
N ASN A 220 2.40 -2.21 13.61
CA ASN A 220 3.39 -1.24 13.16
C ASN A 220 2.96 0.23 13.37
N GLY A 221 1.91 0.49 14.16
CA GLY A 221 1.46 1.83 14.52
C GLY A 221 0.68 2.56 13.41
N TYR A 222 0.23 1.84 12.38
CA TYR A 222 -0.63 2.40 11.34
C TYR A 222 -2.09 2.37 11.76
N GLU A 223 -2.82 3.42 11.40
CA GLU A 223 -4.27 3.41 11.48
C GLU A 223 -4.86 2.65 10.30
N VAL A 224 -5.73 1.69 10.60
CA VAL A 224 -6.44 0.89 9.60
C VAL A 224 -7.94 1.07 9.82
N PHE A 225 -8.66 1.36 8.74
CA PHE A 225 -10.11 1.61 8.76
C PHE A 225 -10.91 0.43 8.21
N ASP A 226 -10.25 -0.52 7.55
CA ASP A 226 -10.87 -1.74 7.08
C ASP A 226 -11.21 -2.67 8.25
N GLU A 227 -12.36 -3.33 8.18
CA GLU A 227 -12.75 -4.39 9.14
C GLU A 227 -12.13 -5.76 8.78
N TYR A 228 -11.62 -5.87 7.56
CA TYR A 228 -11.02 -7.09 7.03
C TYR A 228 -9.92 -6.71 6.05
N TRP A 229 -8.72 -7.26 6.21
CA TRP A 229 -7.64 -7.09 5.24
C TRP A 229 -6.66 -8.25 5.33
N ILE A 230 -6.79 -9.18 4.38
CA ILE A 230 -5.84 -10.29 4.22
C ILE A 230 -5.00 -10.06 2.98
N ARG A 231 -3.68 -10.14 3.16
CA ARG A 231 -2.72 -10.05 2.07
C ARG A 231 -2.26 -11.44 1.65
N TYR A 232 -2.31 -11.69 0.35
CA TYR A 232 -1.74 -12.86 -0.30
C TYR A 232 -0.53 -12.42 -1.12
N GLU A 233 0.62 -12.34 -0.46
CA GLU A 233 1.86 -11.84 -1.04
C GLU A 233 2.62 -12.94 -1.75
N TYR A 234 2.72 -12.86 -3.07
CA TYR A 234 3.47 -13.79 -3.88
C TYR A 234 4.82 -13.20 -4.29
N SER A 235 5.89 -13.81 -3.81
CA SER A 235 7.27 -13.43 -4.11
C SER A 235 7.83 -14.30 -5.24
N MET A 236 8.40 -13.66 -6.26
CA MET A 236 9.14 -14.30 -7.34
C MET A 236 10.59 -13.81 -7.31
N ALA A 237 11.55 -14.73 -7.42
CA ALA A 237 12.97 -14.44 -7.46
C ALA A 237 13.67 -15.14 -8.63
N HIS A 238 14.88 -14.68 -8.95
CA HIS A 238 15.73 -15.23 -10.00
C HIS A 238 14.98 -15.34 -11.34
N ASP A 239 15.06 -16.50 -12.01
CA ASP A 239 14.46 -16.74 -13.32
C ASP A 239 12.96 -16.45 -13.35
N LYS A 240 12.23 -16.70 -12.25
CA LYS A 240 10.79 -16.43 -12.20
C LYS A 240 10.49 -14.95 -12.22
N SER A 241 11.28 -14.14 -11.52
CA SER A 241 11.14 -12.68 -11.56
C SER A 241 11.54 -12.11 -12.93
N LYS A 242 12.60 -12.64 -13.57
CA LYS A 242 13.01 -12.27 -14.93
C LYS A 242 11.91 -12.55 -15.95
N ILE A 243 11.36 -13.77 -15.94
CA ILE A 243 10.27 -14.17 -16.85
C ILE A 243 9.04 -13.29 -16.64
N PHE A 244 8.66 -13.03 -15.38
CA PHE A 244 7.52 -12.18 -15.06
C PHE A 244 7.70 -10.76 -15.61
N VAL A 245 8.83 -10.12 -15.31
CA VAL A 245 9.12 -8.75 -15.78
C VAL A 245 9.22 -8.68 -17.30
N LYS A 246 9.90 -9.62 -17.96
CA LYS A 246 9.98 -9.64 -19.43
C LYS A 246 8.60 -9.80 -20.07
N ASN A 247 7.73 -10.63 -19.49
CA ASN A 247 6.34 -10.74 -19.95
C ASN A 247 5.55 -9.45 -19.70
N LEU A 248 5.74 -8.80 -18.55
CA LEU A 248 5.11 -7.53 -18.22
C LEU A 248 5.52 -6.41 -19.19
N VAL A 249 6.82 -6.30 -19.48
CA VAL A 249 7.36 -5.35 -20.47
C VAL A 249 6.78 -5.63 -21.86
N LYS A 250 6.76 -6.90 -22.29
CA LYS A 250 6.26 -7.30 -23.61
C LYS A 250 4.75 -7.10 -23.78
N GLN A 251 3.96 -7.39 -22.75
CA GLN A 251 2.50 -7.36 -22.80
C GLN A 251 1.91 -6.02 -22.32
N GLY A 252 2.71 -5.18 -21.68
CA GLY A 252 2.31 -3.91 -21.11
C GLY A 252 1.64 -4.03 -19.73
N PHE A 253 1.73 -2.95 -18.96
CA PHE A 253 1.29 -2.88 -17.56
C PHE A 253 -0.22 -3.01 -17.34
N ASN A 254 -1.03 -2.80 -18.39
CA ASN A 254 -2.47 -3.09 -18.34
C ASN A 254 -2.77 -4.58 -18.10
N ASN A 255 -1.79 -5.48 -18.33
CA ASN A 255 -1.91 -6.91 -18.08
C ASN A 255 -1.31 -7.34 -16.73
N PHE A 256 -0.97 -6.40 -15.84
CA PHE A 256 -0.33 -6.73 -14.55
C PHE A 256 -1.15 -7.73 -13.73
N GLY A 257 -2.43 -7.45 -13.47
CA GLY A 257 -3.30 -8.35 -12.70
C GLY A 257 -3.46 -9.72 -13.35
N LYS A 258 -3.52 -9.78 -14.70
CA LYS A 258 -3.54 -11.05 -15.45
C LYS A 258 -2.28 -11.87 -15.19
N LEU A 259 -1.09 -11.27 -15.33
CA LEU A 259 0.17 -11.95 -15.11
C LEU A 259 0.33 -12.43 -13.66
N VAL A 260 -0.11 -11.61 -12.69
CA VAL A 260 -0.14 -12.00 -11.27
C VAL A 260 -1.05 -13.22 -11.07
N SER A 261 -2.26 -13.19 -11.62
CA SER A 261 -3.24 -14.28 -11.47
C SER A 261 -2.74 -15.60 -12.09
N GLU A 262 -2.14 -15.53 -13.27
CA GLU A 262 -1.53 -16.70 -13.94
C GLU A 262 -0.36 -17.27 -13.14
N ALA A 263 0.51 -16.40 -12.61
CA ALA A 263 1.66 -16.82 -11.82
C ALA A 263 1.24 -17.46 -10.49
N ILE A 264 0.16 -16.97 -9.87
CA ILE A 264 -0.41 -17.53 -8.65
C ILE A 264 -1.11 -18.86 -8.92
N LEU A 265 -1.86 -18.98 -10.02
CA LEU A 265 -2.50 -20.25 -10.40
C LEU A 265 -1.47 -21.35 -10.67
N ASP A 266 -0.34 -21.04 -11.32
CA ASP A 266 0.77 -21.97 -11.50
C ASP A 266 1.44 -22.37 -10.17
N PHE A 267 1.43 -21.47 -9.19
CA PHE A 267 1.98 -21.74 -7.87
C PHE A 267 1.05 -22.62 -7.01
N LEU A 268 -0.25 -22.29 -6.99
CA LEU A 268 -1.29 -22.90 -6.16
C LEU A 268 -2.65 -22.92 -6.88
N ASP A 269 -3.18 -24.13 -7.09
CA ASP A 269 -4.47 -24.34 -7.75
C ASP A 269 -5.38 -25.18 -6.85
N PHE A 270 -6.35 -24.54 -6.19
CA PHE A 270 -7.31 -25.23 -5.32
C PHE A 270 -8.31 -26.06 -6.13
N ARG A 271 -8.52 -27.29 -5.67
CA ARG A 271 -9.33 -28.31 -6.33
C ARG A 271 -10.32 -28.91 -5.36
N VAL A 272 -11.54 -29.20 -5.80
CA VAL A 272 -12.56 -29.88 -5.00
C VAL A 272 -12.75 -31.30 -5.52
N PRO A 273 -13.03 -32.31 -4.67
CA PRO A 273 -13.14 -33.72 -5.08
C PRO A 273 -14.44 -34.00 -5.83
N THR A 274 -14.64 -33.29 -6.94
CA THR A 274 -15.71 -33.47 -7.92
C THR A 274 -15.10 -33.54 -9.33
N ILE A 275 -15.82 -34.15 -10.27
CA ILE A 275 -15.54 -34.10 -11.70
C ILE A 275 -16.85 -33.72 -12.38
N ASP A 276 -16.86 -32.64 -13.15
CA ASP A 276 -18.06 -32.09 -13.79
C ASP A 276 -19.20 -31.84 -12.76
N GLY A 277 -18.83 -31.41 -11.56
CA GLY A 277 -19.77 -31.13 -10.46
C GLY A 277 -20.26 -32.36 -9.69
N ILE A 278 -19.78 -33.56 -10.03
CA ILE A 278 -20.21 -34.82 -9.39
C ILE A 278 -19.12 -35.30 -8.43
N PRO A 279 -19.45 -35.63 -7.15
CA PRO A 279 -18.47 -36.16 -6.19
C PRO A 279 -17.70 -37.36 -6.74
N THR A 280 -16.37 -37.32 -6.61
CA THR A 280 -15.48 -38.36 -7.13
C THR A 280 -14.71 -39.05 -6.01
N LYS A 281 -14.34 -40.31 -6.24
CA LYS A 281 -13.36 -41.07 -5.45
C LYS A 281 -11.98 -41.10 -6.10
N ASP A 282 -11.82 -40.39 -7.22
CA ASP A 282 -10.55 -40.27 -7.90
C ASP A 282 -9.51 -39.60 -6.99
N ASN A 283 -8.34 -40.21 -6.83
CA ASN A 283 -7.27 -39.65 -6.01
C ASN A 283 -6.35 -38.70 -6.82
N ASN A 284 -6.49 -38.66 -8.16
CA ASN A 284 -5.75 -37.75 -9.01
C ASN A 284 -6.39 -36.35 -9.00
N LYS A 285 -5.86 -35.49 -8.12
CA LYS A 285 -6.29 -34.08 -7.95
C LYS A 285 -6.19 -33.24 -9.23
N ALA A 286 -5.44 -33.67 -10.25
CA ALA A 286 -5.38 -32.94 -11.51
C ALA A 286 -6.68 -33.01 -12.32
N ARG A 287 -7.48 -34.06 -12.10
CA ARG A 287 -8.78 -34.27 -12.76
C ARG A 287 -9.95 -33.68 -11.98
N TRP A 288 -9.71 -33.25 -10.75
CA TRP A 288 -10.71 -32.61 -9.90
C TRP A 288 -11.09 -31.24 -10.44
N ASP A 289 -12.36 -30.85 -10.25
CA ASP A 289 -12.83 -29.52 -10.58
C ASP A 289 -12.07 -28.46 -9.76
N ARG A 290 -11.92 -27.27 -10.34
CA ARG A 290 -11.34 -26.14 -9.61
C ARG A 290 -12.34 -25.60 -8.60
N TRP A 291 -11.83 -25.08 -7.49
CA TRP A 291 -12.70 -24.44 -6.50
C TRP A 291 -13.21 -23.09 -7.03
N ASP A 292 -14.54 -22.96 -7.17
CA ASP A 292 -15.17 -21.78 -7.79
C ASP A 292 -14.77 -20.45 -7.16
N LYS A 293 -14.73 -20.37 -5.81
CA LYS A 293 -14.29 -19.14 -5.11
C LYS A 293 -12.88 -18.75 -5.50
N TRP A 294 -11.95 -19.70 -5.55
CA TRP A 294 -10.56 -19.45 -5.93
C TRP A 294 -10.46 -18.91 -7.36
N ILE A 295 -11.16 -19.54 -8.30
CA ILE A 295 -11.12 -19.11 -9.70
C ILE A 295 -11.81 -17.78 -9.91
N ASN A 296 -12.88 -17.49 -9.18
CA ASN A 296 -13.54 -16.19 -9.24
C ASN A 296 -12.61 -15.06 -8.78
N ILE A 297 -11.85 -15.27 -7.71
CA ILE A 297 -10.87 -14.29 -7.23
C ILE A 297 -9.78 -14.07 -8.28
N LEU A 298 -9.17 -15.14 -8.79
CA LEU A 298 -8.15 -15.02 -9.84
C LEU A 298 -8.69 -14.36 -11.11
N ASN A 299 -9.96 -14.60 -11.48
CA ASN A 299 -10.60 -13.93 -12.60
C ASN A 299 -10.83 -12.44 -12.34
N VAL A 300 -11.15 -12.04 -11.11
CA VAL A 300 -11.25 -10.62 -10.74
C VAL A 300 -9.86 -9.98 -10.74
N THR A 301 -8.89 -10.60 -10.07
CA THR A 301 -7.48 -10.19 -10.06
C THR A 301 -6.93 -10.03 -11.47
N SER A 302 -7.31 -10.91 -12.41
CA SER A 302 -6.84 -10.85 -13.80
C SER A 302 -7.23 -9.57 -14.55
N LYS A 303 -8.30 -8.91 -14.10
CA LYS A 303 -8.83 -7.66 -14.68
C LYS A 303 -8.31 -6.42 -13.98
N LEU A 304 -7.65 -6.58 -12.83
CA LEU A 304 -7.11 -5.46 -12.07
C LEU A 304 -5.89 -4.87 -12.79
N LYS A 305 -5.83 -3.54 -12.76
CA LYS A 305 -4.61 -2.81 -13.12
C LYS A 305 -3.72 -2.70 -11.91
N LEU A 306 -2.43 -2.45 -12.13
CA LEU A 306 -1.51 -2.12 -11.06
C LEU A 306 -2.04 -0.90 -10.28
N THR A 307 -2.32 -1.10 -9.00
CA THR A 307 -2.81 -0.03 -8.12
C THR A 307 -1.66 0.55 -7.31
N ASN A 308 -1.64 1.87 -7.16
CA ASN A 308 -0.81 2.55 -6.18
C ASN A 308 -1.46 2.36 -4.80
N GLU A 309 -0.79 1.63 -3.91
CA GLU A 309 -1.37 1.22 -2.62
C GLU A 309 -1.59 2.43 -1.71
N ASN A 310 -0.88 3.54 -1.91
CA ASN A 310 -1.06 4.78 -1.12
C ASN A 310 -2.44 5.42 -1.33
N ASN A 311 -3.13 5.09 -2.43
CA ASN A 311 -4.52 5.52 -2.60
C ASN A 311 -5.47 4.75 -1.65
N VAL A 312 -5.10 3.52 -1.27
CA VAL A 312 -5.80 2.70 -0.29
C VAL A 312 -5.38 3.11 1.13
N GLU A 313 -4.07 3.32 1.33
CA GLU A 313 -3.46 3.68 2.62
C GLU A 313 -3.33 5.19 2.81
N THR A 314 -4.32 5.85 3.41
CA THR A 314 -4.09 7.19 3.98
C THR A 314 -4.09 7.13 5.49
N ASN A 315 -2.90 7.21 6.08
CA ASN A 315 -2.72 7.47 7.50
C ASN A 315 -2.41 8.97 7.68
N ILE A 316 -3.24 9.69 8.44
CA ILE A 316 -3.00 11.11 8.78
C ILE A 316 -1.70 11.25 9.56
N THR A 317 -1.36 10.28 10.41
CA THR A 317 -0.08 10.20 11.12
C THR A 317 1.09 10.00 10.15
N ARG A 318 0.93 9.26 9.06
CA ARG A 318 1.97 9.16 8.00
C ARG A 318 2.09 10.47 7.22
N GLN A 319 0.99 11.16 6.96
CA GLN A 319 1.02 12.49 6.36
C GLN A 319 1.68 13.51 7.30
N LYS A 320 1.46 13.41 8.62
CA LYS A 320 2.17 14.20 9.64
C LYS A 320 3.67 13.88 9.65
N ILE A 321 4.06 12.61 9.75
CA ILE A 321 5.48 12.21 9.74
C ILE A 321 6.17 12.60 8.42
N TRP A 322 5.49 12.47 7.28
CA TRP A 322 6.00 12.94 5.99
C TRP A 322 6.11 14.47 5.97
N PHE A 323 5.10 15.19 6.47
CA PHE A 323 5.16 16.64 6.61
C PHE A 323 6.34 17.05 7.49
N ASP A 324 6.51 16.43 8.66
CA ASP A 324 7.62 16.71 9.58
C ASP A 324 8.99 16.41 8.94
N ARG A 325 9.13 15.32 8.18
CA ARG A 325 10.42 14.95 7.56
C ARG A 325 10.73 15.69 6.27
N SER A 326 9.72 15.97 5.45
CA SER A 326 9.90 16.52 4.09
C SER A 326 9.61 18.01 4.01
N MET A 327 8.71 18.54 4.85
CA MET A 327 8.42 19.98 4.88
C MET A 327 9.29 20.72 5.90
N ALA A 328 9.71 20.13 7.02
CA ALA A 328 10.50 20.87 8.01
C ALA A 328 11.83 21.40 7.45
N GLY A 329 12.57 20.59 6.69
CA GLY A 329 13.81 21.03 6.03
C GLY A 329 13.57 22.11 4.97
N LEU A 330 12.46 22.01 4.22
CA LEU A 330 12.07 23.01 3.22
C LEU A 330 11.62 24.34 3.86
N ILE A 331 10.83 24.26 4.93
CA ILE A 331 10.37 25.41 5.72
C ILE A 331 11.56 26.10 6.38
N LEU A 332 12.50 25.33 6.94
CA LEU A 332 13.75 25.87 7.47
C LEU A 332 14.58 26.54 6.36
N GLY A 333 14.68 25.91 5.19
CA GLY A 333 15.32 26.52 4.02
C GLY A 333 14.68 27.85 3.62
N PHE A 334 13.34 27.94 3.56
CA PHE A 334 12.64 29.20 3.30
C PHE A 334 12.83 30.24 4.39
N TYR A 335 12.84 29.83 5.66
CA TYR A 335 13.10 30.73 6.77
C TYR A 335 14.51 31.31 6.70
N LEU A 336 15.51 30.47 6.41
CA LEU A 336 16.92 30.87 6.32
C LEU A 336 17.25 31.68 5.07
N THR A 337 16.40 31.65 4.03
CA THR A 337 16.62 32.35 2.76
C THR A 337 15.70 33.55 2.54
N ALA A 338 14.72 33.78 3.42
CA ALA A 338 13.91 34.97 3.39
C ALA A 338 14.69 36.18 3.93
N ASP A 339 14.58 37.33 3.27
CA ASP A 339 15.25 38.57 3.69
C ASP A 339 14.55 39.20 4.91
N SER A 340 13.35 38.72 5.27
CA SER A 340 12.60 39.12 6.45
C SER A 340 11.57 38.07 6.88
N GLU A 341 11.17 38.14 8.16
CA GLU A 341 10.07 37.34 8.70
C GLU A 341 8.77 37.53 7.91
N GLN A 342 8.48 38.75 7.46
CA GLN A 342 7.29 39.04 6.64
C GLN A 342 7.34 38.34 5.28
N GLU A 343 8.51 38.25 4.66
CA GLU A 343 8.69 37.53 3.40
C GLU A 343 8.50 36.03 3.57
N PHE A 344 9.07 35.44 4.63
CA PHE A 344 8.85 34.05 4.98
C PHE A 344 7.36 33.75 5.19
N LEU A 345 6.65 34.58 5.96
CA LEU A 345 5.20 34.46 6.18
C LEU A 345 4.41 34.58 4.87
N ASN A 346 4.81 35.46 3.96
CA ASN A 346 4.19 35.61 2.65
C ASN A 346 4.43 34.37 1.74
N LEU A 347 5.59 33.73 1.82
CA LEU A 347 5.87 32.47 1.12
C LEU A 347 4.99 31.34 1.63
N MET A 348 4.89 31.19 2.95
CA MET A 348 4.02 30.19 3.59
C MET A 348 2.54 30.44 3.25
N TYR A 349 2.12 31.71 3.26
CA TYR A 349 0.80 32.14 2.84
C TYR A 349 0.45 31.70 1.42
N ASN A 350 1.31 32.00 0.45
CA ASN A 350 1.10 31.67 -0.95
C ASN A 350 1.05 30.15 -1.18
N PHE A 351 1.87 29.39 -0.46
CA PHE A 351 1.87 27.93 -0.50
C PHE A 351 0.52 27.35 -0.05
N MET A 352 0.02 27.79 1.10
CA MET A 352 -1.27 27.33 1.65
C MET A 352 -2.47 27.80 0.82
N TYR A 353 -2.51 29.08 0.44
CA TYR A 353 -3.60 29.66 -0.35
C TYR A 353 -3.79 28.91 -1.66
N LYS A 354 -2.71 28.64 -2.40
CA LYS A 354 -2.73 27.87 -3.66
C LYS A 354 -3.29 26.46 -3.49
N HIS A 355 -3.01 25.79 -2.37
CA HIS A 355 -3.56 24.46 -2.08
C HIS A 355 -5.06 24.51 -1.72
N ILE A 356 -5.47 25.50 -0.94
CA ILE A 356 -6.86 25.70 -0.52
C ILE A 356 -7.75 26.09 -1.71
N THR A 357 -7.30 26.99 -2.58
CA THR A 357 -8.09 27.46 -3.74
C THR A 357 -8.24 26.42 -4.85
N ASN A 358 -7.32 25.45 -4.96
CA ASN A 358 -7.41 24.38 -5.96
C ASN A 358 -8.44 23.29 -5.60
N LYS A 359 -9.16 23.44 -4.47
CA LYS A 359 -10.43 22.77 -4.08
C LYS A 359 -10.67 21.37 -4.68
N LYS A 360 -9.85 20.40 -4.29
CA LYS A 360 -10.23 18.97 -4.39
C LYS A 360 -9.94 18.25 -3.08
N LEU A 361 -10.81 18.46 -2.10
CA LEU A 361 -10.85 17.57 -0.96
C LEU A 361 -11.62 16.30 -1.38
N ASP A 362 -10.85 15.26 -1.65
CA ASP A 362 -11.36 13.93 -1.98
C ASP A 362 -12.35 13.46 -0.89
N PRO A 363 -13.59 13.05 -1.25
CA PRO A 363 -14.59 12.60 -0.28
C PRO A 363 -14.13 11.44 0.59
N VAL A 364 -13.37 10.50 0.03
CA VAL A 364 -12.83 9.34 0.74
C VAL A 364 -11.79 9.81 1.75
N LYS A 365 -10.91 10.75 1.37
CA LYS A 365 -9.94 11.34 2.30
C LYS A 365 -10.62 12.12 3.43
N PHE A 366 -11.71 12.83 3.15
CA PHE A 366 -12.48 13.55 4.17
C PHE A 366 -13.09 12.61 5.19
N GLU A 367 -13.75 11.52 4.76
CA GLU A 367 -14.34 10.55 5.68
C GLU A 367 -13.29 9.84 6.54
N ARG A 368 -12.13 9.52 5.98
CA ARG A 368 -11.01 8.96 6.74
C ARG A 368 -10.52 9.91 7.86
N VAL A 369 -10.48 11.22 7.60
CA VAL A 369 -10.19 12.25 8.62
C VAL A 369 -11.29 12.33 9.69
N GLN A 370 -12.57 12.15 9.33
CA GLN A 370 -13.63 12.14 10.32
C GLN A 370 -13.56 10.93 11.26
N CYS A 371 -13.20 9.76 10.74
CA CYS A 371 -13.01 8.57 11.55
C CYS A 371 -11.88 8.75 12.58
N ASP A 372 -10.74 9.33 12.17
CA ASP A 372 -9.62 9.67 13.06
C ASP A 372 -10.05 10.64 14.18
N ARG A 373 -10.84 11.67 13.82
CA ARG A 373 -11.38 12.63 14.81
C ARG A 373 -12.20 11.96 15.90
N VAL A 374 -13.15 11.09 15.52
CA VAL A 374 -14.02 10.40 16.51
C VAL A 374 -13.20 9.52 17.44
N LYS A 375 -12.20 8.81 16.91
CA LYS A 375 -11.32 7.95 17.70
C LYS A 375 -10.50 8.72 18.75
N HIS A 376 -10.13 9.97 18.45
CA HIS A 376 -9.46 10.87 19.37
C HIS A 376 -10.42 11.73 20.21
N GLY A 377 -11.68 11.28 20.36
CA GLY A 377 -12.69 11.95 21.19
C GLY A 377 -13.24 13.25 20.60
N LYS A 378 -12.99 13.53 19.31
CA LYS A 378 -13.47 14.75 18.63
C LYS A 378 -14.74 14.49 17.84
N CYS A 379 -15.63 15.48 17.77
CA CYS A 379 -16.84 15.38 16.97
C CYS A 379 -16.54 15.34 15.47
N ARG A 380 -17.36 14.60 14.70
CA ARG A 380 -17.38 14.68 13.24
C ARG A 380 -17.74 16.10 12.80
N ILE A 381 -17.17 16.56 11.69
CA ILE A 381 -17.51 17.83 11.06
C ILE A 381 -18.31 17.53 9.79
N ASP A 382 -19.42 18.23 9.58
CA ASP A 382 -20.15 18.13 8.32
C ASP A 382 -19.31 18.64 7.15
N ARG A 383 -19.34 17.92 6.02
CA ARG A 383 -18.51 18.27 4.85
C ARG A 383 -18.90 19.60 4.25
N THR A 384 -20.20 19.91 4.22
CA THR A 384 -20.72 21.17 3.70
C THR A 384 -20.32 22.32 4.62
N GLU A 385 -20.44 22.13 5.93
CA GLU A 385 -19.99 23.09 6.94
C GLU A 385 -18.48 23.36 6.84
N PHE A 386 -17.66 22.31 6.69
CA PHE A 386 -16.22 22.44 6.51
C PHE A 386 -15.87 23.23 5.23
N LEU A 387 -16.50 22.90 4.10
CA LEU A 387 -16.28 23.62 2.84
C LEU A 387 -16.74 25.07 2.91
N ASN A 388 -17.82 25.36 3.62
CA ASN A 388 -18.30 26.74 3.86
C ASN A 388 -17.32 27.53 4.73
N LYS A 389 -16.76 26.92 5.78
CA LYS A 389 -15.69 27.51 6.60
C LYS A 389 -14.43 27.77 5.76
N LEU A 390 -14.03 26.81 4.93
CA LEU A 390 -12.88 26.94 4.03
C LEU A 390 -13.07 28.06 3.00
N ASP A 391 -14.29 28.21 2.47
CA ASP A 391 -14.65 29.29 1.54
C ASP A 391 -14.65 30.65 2.23
N GLY A 392 -15.15 30.73 3.48
CA GLY A 392 -15.06 31.91 4.33
C GLY A 392 -13.61 32.33 4.58
N ILE A 393 -12.74 31.37 4.90
CA ILE A 393 -11.29 31.58 5.04
C ILE A 393 -10.68 32.08 3.73
N THR A 394 -10.98 31.44 2.60
CA THR A 394 -10.48 31.85 1.28
C THR A 394 -10.88 33.30 0.94
N LYS A 395 -12.11 33.69 1.27
CA LYS A 395 -12.65 35.05 1.11
C LYS A 395 -12.00 36.05 2.08
N MET A 396 -11.70 35.65 3.31
CA MET A 396 -10.98 36.48 4.28
C MET A 396 -9.53 36.73 3.86
N LEU A 397 -8.85 35.72 3.33
CA LEU A 397 -7.45 35.77 2.92
C LEU A 397 -7.26 36.66 1.68
N GLY A 398 -8.10 36.51 0.63
CA GLY A 398 -8.02 37.35 -0.58
C GLY A 398 -6.67 37.28 -1.31
N PRO A 399 -6.52 37.84 -2.52
CA PRO A 399 -5.27 37.71 -3.28
C PRO A 399 -4.11 38.60 -2.78
N HIS A 400 -4.35 39.56 -1.88
CA HIS A 400 -3.37 40.63 -1.58
C HIS A 400 -3.35 41.15 -0.13
N LYS A 401 -3.81 40.40 0.88
CA LYS A 401 -3.66 40.84 2.27
C LYS A 401 -2.35 40.33 2.87
N THR A 402 -1.55 41.24 3.39
CA THR A 402 -0.40 40.94 4.25
C THR A 402 -0.89 40.17 5.48
N PHE A 403 -0.14 39.14 5.86
CA PHE A 403 -0.42 38.33 7.04
C PHE A 403 -0.21 39.20 8.29
N GLU A 404 -1.28 39.73 8.88
CA GLU A 404 -1.21 40.31 10.23
C GLU A 404 -1.15 39.17 11.25
N ASN A 405 -0.32 39.33 12.29
CA ASN A 405 -0.03 38.32 13.33
C ASN A 405 -1.28 37.66 13.92
N ASP A 406 -2.41 38.38 13.95
CA ASP A 406 -3.69 37.92 14.47
C ASP A 406 -4.25 36.69 13.74
N VAL A 407 -3.96 36.53 12.44
CA VAL A 407 -4.43 35.37 11.64
C VAL A 407 -3.59 34.13 11.91
N LEU A 408 -2.27 34.29 12.14
CA LEU A 408 -1.39 33.21 12.58
C LEU A 408 -1.80 32.73 13.97
N MET A 409 -2.03 33.67 14.90
CA MET A 409 -2.44 33.40 16.27
C MET A 409 -3.83 32.75 16.34
N TYR A 410 -4.76 33.14 15.46
CA TYR A 410 -6.04 32.46 15.30
C TYR A 410 -5.89 31.02 14.83
N TYR A 411 -4.98 30.76 13.87
CA TYR A 411 -4.70 29.42 13.36
C TYR A 411 -3.93 28.55 14.36
N MET A 412 -2.94 29.10 15.06
CA MET A 412 -2.25 28.43 16.16
C MET A 412 -3.24 28.12 17.29
N GLY A 413 -4.17 29.02 17.60
CA GLY A 413 -5.29 28.76 18.52
C GLY A 413 -6.25 27.66 18.04
N ILE A 414 -6.39 27.41 16.73
CA ILE A 414 -7.10 26.24 16.19
C ILE A 414 -6.27 24.97 16.34
N LEU A 415 -4.94 25.04 16.15
CA LEU A 415 -4.03 23.91 16.33
C LEU A 415 -3.94 23.51 17.82
N PHE A 416 -3.79 24.46 18.75
CA PHE A 416 -3.81 24.21 20.20
C PHE A 416 -5.15 23.60 20.65
N ARG A 417 -6.30 24.12 20.18
CA ARG A 417 -7.63 23.51 20.42
C ARG A 417 -7.78 22.09 19.85
N ASN A 418 -6.87 21.66 18.99
CA ASN A 418 -6.83 20.32 18.42
C ASN A 418 -5.71 19.43 19.00
N GLY A 419 -5.07 19.83 20.10
CA GLY A 419 -4.16 18.98 20.88
C GLY A 419 -2.68 19.02 20.48
N PHE A 420 -2.25 20.06 19.76
CA PHE A 420 -0.83 20.37 19.60
C PHE A 420 -0.39 21.26 20.78
N THR A 421 0.85 21.16 21.27
CA THR A 421 1.32 22.00 22.41
C THR A 421 2.48 22.91 22.00
N VAL A 422 2.65 24.05 22.69
CA VAL A 422 3.75 25.01 22.41
C VAL A 422 5.12 24.35 22.63
N ARG A 423 5.16 23.38 23.54
CA ARG A 423 6.33 22.54 23.87
C ARG A 423 6.78 21.65 22.71
N ASP A 424 5.92 21.42 21.73
CA ASP A 424 6.27 20.64 20.53
C ASP A 424 6.99 21.50 19.47
N ILE A 425 7.07 22.82 19.67
CA ILE A 425 7.50 23.80 18.66
C ILE A 425 8.70 24.63 19.11
N LEU A 426 8.87 24.87 20.42
CA LEU A 426 9.96 25.67 20.98
C LEU A 426 10.93 24.82 21.80
N THR A 427 12.21 25.17 21.81
CA THR A 427 13.18 24.57 22.73
C THR A 427 12.91 25.01 24.18
N GLU A 428 13.33 24.22 25.18
CA GLU A 428 13.07 24.52 26.61
C GLU A 428 13.65 25.89 27.05
N GLU A 429 14.72 26.37 26.41
CA GLU A 429 15.28 27.71 26.68
C GLU A 429 14.42 28.84 26.08
N GLU A 430 13.79 28.62 24.92
CA GLU A 430 12.88 29.58 24.27
C GLU A 430 11.51 29.63 24.94
N TYR A 431 11.07 28.50 25.51
CA TYR A 431 9.85 28.39 26.29
C TYR A 431 9.94 29.22 27.57
N GLN A 432 11.02 29.08 28.35
CA GLN A 432 11.19 29.82 29.61
C GLN A 432 11.40 31.32 29.44
N ALA A 433 11.99 31.76 28.32
CA ALA A 433 12.24 33.18 28.06
C ALA A 433 10.96 33.98 27.71
N ASN A 434 9.93 33.30 27.20
CA ASN A 434 8.74 33.94 26.65
C ASN A 434 7.44 33.58 27.39
N GLU A 435 7.49 32.68 28.38
CA GLU A 435 6.32 32.14 29.09
C GLU A 435 5.45 33.24 29.72
N GLU A 436 6.01 34.18 30.48
CA GLU A 436 5.22 35.24 31.14
C GLU A 436 4.65 36.27 30.15
N SER A 437 5.36 36.61 29.08
CA SER A 437 4.87 37.56 28.07
C SER A 437 3.78 36.94 27.22
N PHE A 438 3.98 35.71 26.77
CA PHE A 438 3.07 34.97 25.90
C PHE A 438 1.80 34.53 26.65
N LEU A 439 1.91 34.06 27.89
CA LEU A 439 0.74 33.72 28.70
C LEU A 439 -0.10 34.94 29.05
N LYS A 440 0.52 36.10 29.29
CA LYS A 440 -0.18 37.35 29.56
C LYS A 440 -0.91 37.90 28.33
N GLU A 441 -0.29 37.81 27.15
CA GLU A 441 -0.94 38.15 25.88
C GLU A 441 -2.10 37.20 25.56
N MET A 442 -1.95 35.91 25.89
CA MET A 442 -3.01 34.91 25.74
C MET A 442 -4.15 35.08 26.77
N GLU A 443 -3.86 35.48 28.01
CA GLU A 443 -4.88 35.85 29.02
C GLU A 443 -5.61 37.14 28.64
N ASP A 444 -4.92 38.16 28.11
CA ASP A 444 -5.56 39.40 27.68
C ASP A 444 -6.48 39.20 26.46
N ILE A 445 -6.18 38.23 25.59
CA ILE A 445 -6.96 37.93 24.37
C ILE A 445 -8.07 36.88 24.62
N PHE A 446 -7.85 35.91 25.50
CA PHE A 446 -8.77 34.79 25.73
C PHE A 446 -9.35 34.71 27.15
N GLY A 447 -8.98 35.63 28.05
CA GLY A 447 -9.41 35.64 29.45
C GLY A 447 -10.94 35.70 29.63
N ASP A 448 -11.65 36.40 28.73
CA ASP A 448 -13.11 36.46 28.73
C ASP A 448 -13.79 35.19 28.15
N ILE A 449 -13.02 34.27 27.55
CA ILE A 449 -13.51 33.05 26.88
C ILE A 449 -13.10 31.77 27.67
N LEU A 450 -12.22 31.90 28.66
CA LEU A 450 -11.76 30.81 29.54
C LEU A 450 -12.64 30.59 30.80
N VAL A 451 -13.87 31.10 30.84
CA VAL A 451 -14.86 30.60 31.80
C VAL A 451 -15.38 29.26 31.31
N VAL A 452 -14.66 28.20 31.65
CA VAL A 452 -15.23 26.85 31.74
C VAL A 452 -15.29 26.49 33.21
N GLU A 453 -16.51 26.17 33.66
CA GLU A 453 -16.86 25.65 34.97
C GLU A 453 -15.93 24.49 35.40
N GLU A 454 -15.72 24.40 36.72
CA GLU A 454 -14.92 23.38 37.44
C GLU A 454 -15.20 21.91 37.05
#